data_AF-A0A5M3XB90-F1
#
_entry.id   AF-A0A5M3XB90-F1
#
_cell.length_a   1.000
_cell.length_b   1.000
_cell.length_c   1.000
_cell.angle_alpha   90.00
_cell.angle_beta   90.00
_cell.angle_gamma   90.00
#
_symmetry.space_group_name_H-M   'P 1'
#
loop_
_entity.id
_entity.type
_entity.pdbx_description
1 polymer ?
#
loop_
_entity_poly.entity_id
_entity_poly.type
_entity_poly.pdbx_seq_one_letter_code
_entity_poly.pdbx_strand_id
1 'polypeptide(L)'
;MSDIKRRITITVDPVAADYAEQLVAAGRAESVSAAFNAAILARRRREHQGLALLRERAAHADPARVARMRAHIDQQARAQGFQVAAGE
;
A
#
# COMPACT_ATOMS: atom_id res chain seq x y z
N MET A 1 24.90 17.15 4.23
CA MET A 1 24.84 16.10 3.20
C MET A 1 24.20 16.74 1.98
N SER A 2 24.87 16.78 0.83
CA SER A 2 24.49 17.68 -0.26
C SER A 2 23.05 17.45 -0.71
N ASP A 3 22.21 18.48 -0.58
CA ASP A 3 20.79 18.53 -0.93
C ASP A 3 20.58 18.57 -2.47
N ILE A 4 21.35 17.75 -3.18
CA ILE A 4 21.39 17.75 -4.64
C ILE A 4 20.27 16.83 -5.10
N LYS A 5 19.13 17.45 -5.43
CA LYS A 5 18.03 16.79 -6.11
C LYS A 5 18.49 16.34 -7.49
N ARG A 6 18.33 15.06 -7.81
CA ARG A 6 18.62 14.52 -9.15
C ARG A 6 17.55 15.02 -10.13
N ARG A 7 17.97 15.75 -11.17
CA ARG A 7 17.07 16.15 -12.25
C ARG A 7 16.74 14.93 -13.13
N ILE A 8 15.45 14.71 -13.34
CA ILE A 8 14.91 13.67 -14.22
C ILE A 8 13.86 14.30 -15.14
N THR A 9 13.68 13.72 -16.31
CA THR A 9 12.54 14.02 -17.19
C THR A 9 11.62 12.80 -17.16
N ILE A 10 10.33 13.03 -16.93
CA ILE A 10 9.31 12.00 -16.90
C ILE A 10 8.14 12.43 -17.77
N THR A 11 7.50 11.46 -18.43
CA THR A 11 6.18 11.65 -19.02
C THR A 11 5.14 11.28 -17.98
N VAL A 12 4.15 12.13 -17.78
CA VAL A 12 3.06 11.92 -16.82
C VAL A 12 1.73 12.05 -17.52
N ASP A 13 0.70 11.48 -16.91
CA ASP A 13 -0.68 11.67 -17.36
C ASP A 13 -1.05 13.17 -17.33
N PRO A 14 -1.72 13.71 -18.36
CA PRO A 14 -2.10 15.12 -18.41
C PRO A 14 -2.92 15.58 -17.18
N VAL A 15 -3.83 14.74 -16.69
CA VAL A 15 -4.67 15.07 -15.53
C VAL A 15 -3.82 15.19 -14.26
N ALA A 16 -2.76 14.37 -14.14
CA ALA A 16 -1.83 14.47 -13.04
C ALA A 16 -0.96 15.75 -13.11
N ALA A 17 -0.58 16.17 -14.31
CA ALA A 17 0.12 17.43 -14.53
C ALA A 17 -0.77 18.63 -14.15
N ASP A 18 -1.99 18.68 -14.69
CA ASP A 18 -2.96 19.75 -14.42
C ASP A 18 -3.25 19.88 -12.92
N TYR A 19 -3.42 18.75 -12.24
CA TYR A 19 -3.65 18.76 -10.79
C TYR A 19 -2.43 19.27 -10.02
N ALA A 20 -1.21 18.91 -10.43
CA ALA A 20 0.00 19.43 -9.79
C ALA A 20 0.13 20.95 -9.99
N GLU A 21 -0.24 21.48 -11.15
CA GLU A 21 -0.30 22.93 -11.39
C GLU A 21 -1.37 23.61 -10.53
N GLN A 22 -2.56 23.02 -10.40
CA GLN A 22 -3.61 23.54 -9.51
C GLN A 22 -3.16 23.59 -8.05
N LEU A 23 -2.39 22.60 -7.57
CA LEU A 23 -1.84 22.61 -6.21
C LEU A 23 -0.85 23.77 -6.01
N VAL A 24 -0.06 24.11 -7.03
CA VAL A 24 0.84 25.27 -6.99
C VAL A 24 0.04 26.57 -7.00
N ALA A 25 -0.93 26.70 -7.90
CA ALA A 25 -1.78 27.88 -8.01
C ALA A 25 -2.56 28.16 -6.71
N ALA A 26 -2.98 27.10 -6.01
CA ALA A 26 -3.64 27.19 -4.72
C ALA A 26 -2.70 27.43 -3.52
N GLY A 27 -1.38 27.58 -3.74
CA GLY A 27 -0.39 27.75 -2.68
C GLY A 27 -0.18 26.50 -1.81
N ARG A 28 -0.66 25.34 -2.24
CA ARG A 28 -0.55 24.06 -1.52
C ARG A 28 0.75 23.31 -1.82
N ALA A 29 1.49 23.74 -2.84
CA ALA A 29 2.81 23.24 -3.20
C ALA A 29 3.70 24.38 -3.72
N GLU A 30 4.98 24.34 -3.40
CA GLU A 30 5.95 25.36 -3.84
C GLU A 30 6.29 25.26 -5.34
N SER A 31 6.14 24.07 -5.93
CA SER A 31 6.33 23.83 -7.36
C SER A 31 5.69 22.51 -7.77
N VAL A 32 5.53 22.30 -9.08
CA VAL A 32 5.06 21.03 -9.66
C VAL A 32 5.97 19.87 -9.20
N SER A 33 7.29 20.08 -9.20
CA SER A 33 8.25 19.08 -8.72
C SER A 33 8.05 18.73 -7.24
N ALA A 34 7.72 19.72 -6.40
CA ALA A 34 7.44 19.50 -4.99
C ALA A 34 6.16 18.68 -4.80
N ALA A 35 5.12 18.94 -5.58
CA ALA A 35 3.88 18.17 -5.57
C ALA A 35 4.12 16.69 -5.94
N PHE A 36 4.85 16.43 -7.03
CA PHE A 36 5.20 15.05 -7.42
C PHE A 36 6.06 14.34 -6.39
N ASN A 37 7.08 15.01 -5.85
CA ASN A 37 7.92 14.44 -4.79
C ASN A 37 7.10 14.09 -3.54
N ALA A 38 6.22 14.99 -3.11
CA ALA A 38 5.36 14.76 -1.96
C ALA A 38 4.45 13.54 -2.18
N ALA A 39 3.87 13.41 -3.37
CA ALA A 39 3.00 12.27 -3.71
C ALA A 39 3.76 10.93 -3.68
N ILE A 40 4.95 10.86 -4.29
CA ILE A 40 5.78 9.65 -4.32
C ILE A 40 6.26 9.28 -2.91
N LEU A 41 6.70 10.26 -2.11
CA LEU A 41 7.12 10.01 -0.73
C LEU A 41 5.95 9.57 0.15
N ALA A 42 4.75 10.13 -0.05
CA ALA A 42 3.56 9.70 0.66
C ALA A 42 3.16 8.26 0.29
N ARG A 43 3.27 7.88 -0.98
CA ARG A 43 3.06 6.50 -1.43
C ARG A 43 4.03 5.54 -0.76
N ARG A 44 5.33 5.86 -0.81
CA ARG A 44 6.38 5.06 -0.17
C ARG A 44 6.13 4.87 1.33
N ARG A 45 5.71 5.93 2.03
CA ARG A 45 5.36 5.84 3.46
C ARG A 45 4.20 4.87 3.71
N ARG A 46 3.13 4.94 2.92
CA ARG A 46 1.99 4.01 3.04
C ARG A 46 2.39 2.57 2.78
N GLU A 47 3.22 2.33 1.77
CA GLU A 47 3.74 0.98 1.45
C GLU A 47 4.58 0.42 2.61
N HIS A 48 5.49 1.21 3.17
CA HIS A 48 6.29 0.79 4.32
C HIS A 48 5.44 0.55 5.57
N GLN A 49 4.46 1.42 5.85
CA GLN A 49 3.56 1.26 6.99
C GLN A 49 2.69 -0.01 6.85
N GLY A 50 2.16 -0.28 5.66
CA GLY A 50 1.39 -1.50 5.40
C GLY A 50 2.22 -2.76 5.61
N LEU A 51 3.46 -2.78 5.10
CA LEU A 51 4.38 -3.90 5.30
C LEU A 51 4.81 -4.05 6.77
N ALA A 52 5.04 -2.95 7.47
CA ALA A 52 5.40 -2.98 8.89
C ALA A 52 4.27 -3.58 9.73
N LEU A 53 3.03 -3.13 9.53
CA LEU A 53 1.86 -3.65 10.23
C LEU A 53 1.62 -5.14 9.92
N LEU A 54 1.82 -5.55 8.65
CA LEU A 54 1.72 -6.95 8.26
C LEU A 54 2.77 -7.80 8.98
N ARG A 55 4.03 -7.34 9.03
CA ARG A 55 5.13 -8.04 9.72
C ARG A 55 4.89 -8.14 11.23
N GLU A 56 4.43 -7.06 11.86
CA GLU A 56 4.09 -7.04 13.28
C GLU A 56 2.99 -8.06 13.59
N ARG A 57 1.90 -8.05 12.80
CA ARG A 57 0.83 -9.05 12.97
C ARG A 57 1.30 -10.48 12.71
N ALA A 58 2.17 -10.68 11.72
CA ALA A 58 2.74 -12.00 11.45
C ALA A 58 3.63 -12.49 12.60
N ALA A 59 4.39 -11.60 13.26
CA ALA A 59 5.23 -11.94 14.41
C ALA A 59 4.40 -12.40 15.63
N HIS A 60 3.18 -11.88 15.76
CA HIS A 60 2.23 -12.28 16.81
C HIS A 60 1.23 -13.35 16.37
N ALA A 61 1.30 -13.83 15.13
CA ALA A 61 0.42 -14.86 14.64
C ALA A 61 0.82 -16.22 15.23
N ASP A 62 -0.15 -16.95 15.78
CA ASP A 62 0.00 -18.37 16.15
C ASP A 62 -0.45 -19.22 14.94
N PRO A 63 0.49 -19.87 14.21
CA PRO A 63 0.16 -20.69 13.05
C PRO A 63 -0.76 -21.87 13.41
N ALA A 64 -0.62 -22.42 14.62
CA ALA A 64 -1.45 -23.53 15.07
C ALA A 64 -2.89 -23.07 15.34
N ARG A 65 -3.09 -21.87 15.88
CA ARG A 65 -4.43 -21.27 16.01
C ARG A 65 -5.07 -21.03 14.65
N VAL A 66 -4.31 -20.51 13.68
CA VAL A 66 -4.81 -20.28 12.31
C VAL A 66 -5.21 -21.61 11.66
N ALA A 67 -4.41 -22.66 11.80
CA ALA A 67 -4.72 -23.98 11.29
C ALA A 67 -6.01 -24.56 11.91
N ARG A 68 -6.18 -24.44 13.23
CA ARG A 68 -7.41 -24.87 13.92
C ARG A 68 -8.64 -24.09 13.44
N MET A 69 -8.50 -22.77 13.30
CA MET A 69 -9.60 -21.92 12.82
C MET A 69 -9.98 -22.26 11.38
N ARG A 70 -9.00 -22.49 10.50
CA ARG A 70 -9.23 -22.92 9.12
C ARG A 70 -9.94 -24.27 9.07
N ALA A 71 -9.47 -25.27 9.83
CA ALA A 71 -10.11 -26.58 9.89
C ALA A 71 -11.58 -26.49 10.38
N HIS A 72 -11.87 -25.62 11.35
CA HIS A 72 -13.22 -25.39 11.83
C HIS A 72 -14.12 -24.74 10.77
N ILE A 73 -13.62 -23.70 10.08
CA ILE A 73 -14.34 -23.03 8.98
C ILE A 73 -14.63 -24.02 7.86
N ASP A 74 -13.64 -24.81 7.46
CA ASP A 74 -13.79 -25.83 6.40
C ASP A 74 -14.84 -26.88 6.79
N GLN A 75 -14.89 -27.28 8.07
CA GLN A 75 -15.91 -28.19 8.58
C GLN A 75 -17.31 -27.56 8.49
N GLN A 76 -17.48 -26.30 8.89
CA GLN A 76 -18.76 -25.59 8.79
C GLN A 76 -19.19 -25.40 7.33
N ALA A 77 -18.27 -25.06 6.44
CA ALA A 77 -18.54 -24.91 5.02
C ALA A 77 -19.02 -26.23 4.39
N ARG A 78 -18.34 -27.35 4.68
CA ARG A 78 -18.79 -28.69 4.24
C ARG A 78 -20.16 -29.06 4.80
N ALA A 79 -20.42 -28.74 6.07
CA ALA A 79 -21.73 -29.00 6.69
C ALA A 79 -22.88 -28.23 6.01
N GLN A 80 -22.57 -27.09 5.38
CA GLN A 80 -23.52 -26.30 4.58
C GLN A 80 -23.53 -26.66 3.09
N GLY A 81 -22.79 -27.71 2.69
CA GLY A 81 -22.76 -28.21 1.31
C GLY A 81 -21.78 -27.50 0.39
N PHE A 82 -20.92 -26.61 0.91
CA PHE A 82 -19.88 -25.98 0.12
C PHE A 82 -18.69 -26.94 -0.09
N GLN A 83 -18.16 -26.97 -1.31
CA GLN A 83 -16.89 -27.64 -1.59
C GLN A 83 -15.73 -26.76 -1.12
N VAL A 84 -14.79 -27.35 -0.38
CA VAL A 84 -13.65 -26.63 0.19
C VAL A 84 -12.37 -27.23 -0.38
N ALA A 85 -11.49 -26.40 -0.94
CA ALA A 85 -10.22 -26.84 -1.52
C ALA A 85 -9.31 -27.46 -0.44
N ALA A 86 -8.64 -28.56 -0.78
CA ALA A 86 -7.58 -29.12 0.05
C ALA A 86 -6.42 -28.11 0.06
N GLY A 87 -6.20 -27.44 1.19
CA GLY A 87 -5.03 -26.60 1.38
C GLY A 87 -3.80 -27.47 1.61
N GLU A 88 -2.80 -27.35 0.74
CA GLU A 88 -1.40 -27.68 1.07
C GLU A 88 -0.86 -26.79 2.20
#